data_AF-A0A962MHZ5-F1
#
_entry.id   AF-A0A962MHZ5-F1
#
_cell.length_a   1.000
_cell.length_b   1.000
_cell.length_c   1.000
_cell.angle_alpha   90.00
_cell.angle_beta   90.00
_cell.angle_gamma   90.00
#
_symmetry.space_group_name_H-M   'P 1'
#
loop_
_entity.id
_entity.type
_entity.pdbx_description
1 polymer ?
#
loop_
_entity_poly.entity_id
_entity_poly.type
_entity_poly.pdbx_seq_one_letter_code
_entity_poly.pdbx_strand_id
1 'polypeptide(L)'
;SAGRTSAGRTAAGRTSAGRTSAGRTLALSWARSRIKHAMHQLSTPQQLRPEGLSDTTLKQTITRLGLEHALVTQWTAFVAVSERIYNLNPQATPTLPVPLSQVAGVSELAYGKNAANRPVSPAAPLQAAPLQAAPLQLAQAPTPNLVGNAAPEPAQWLGLGLLGALLLFALRRREPASISSGRRAV
;
A
#
# COMPACT_ATOMS: atom_id res chain seq x y z
N SER A 1 26.58 -60.81 29.34
CA SER A 1 25.11 -60.78 29.28
C SER A 1 24.60 -60.09 30.53
N ALA A 2 24.08 -58.86 30.41
CA ALA A 2 23.26 -58.19 31.42
C ALA A 2 22.66 -56.94 30.76
N GLY A 3 21.34 -56.78 30.89
CA GLY A 3 20.53 -55.90 30.06
C GLY A 3 20.58 -54.43 30.45
N ARG A 4 20.37 -53.56 29.45
CA ARG A 4 20.01 -52.16 29.67
C ARG A 4 18.50 -52.07 29.74
N THR A 5 18.02 -51.75 30.92
CA THR A 5 16.62 -51.53 31.25
C THR A 5 16.10 -50.27 30.59
N SER A 6 14.97 -50.44 29.90
CA SER A 6 14.07 -49.41 29.41
C SER A 6 13.29 -48.82 30.59
N ALA A 7 13.62 -47.61 31.04
CA ALA A 7 12.76 -46.86 31.95
C ALA A 7 12.99 -45.35 31.82
N GLY A 8 11.91 -44.58 31.73
CA GLY A 8 11.95 -43.13 31.93
C GLY A 8 11.57 -42.25 30.75
N ARG A 9 10.53 -42.60 29.96
CA ARG A 9 9.83 -41.59 29.13
C ARG A 9 8.46 -41.34 29.72
N THR A 10 8.43 -40.50 30.75
CA THR A 10 7.25 -40.02 31.45
C THR A 10 6.18 -39.51 30.48
N ALA A 11 4.99 -40.09 30.58
CA ALA A 11 3.83 -39.84 29.72
C ALA A 11 3.09 -38.52 30.04
N ALA A 12 3.58 -37.71 30.99
CA ALA A 12 2.88 -36.52 31.47
C ALA A 12 2.97 -35.29 30.53
N GLY A 13 3.96 -35.24 29.62
CA GLY A 13 4.15 -34.10 28.72
C GLY A 13 3.35 -34.14 27.41
N ARG A 14 2.71 -35.26 27.06
CA ARG A 14 2.13 -35.49 25.72
C ARG A 14 0.65 -35.13 25.59
N THR A 15 -0.08 -35.00 26.70
CA THR A 15 -1.55 -34.92 26.67
C THR A 15 -2.13 -33.50 26.78
N SER A 16 -1.36 -32.52 27.25
CA SER A 16 -1.76 -31.11 27.33
C SER A 16 -1.30 -30.32 26.08
N ALA A 17 -0.05 -30.50 25.66
CA ALA A 17 0.48 -29.94 24.42
C ALA A 17 -0.22 -30.50 23.17
N GLY A 18 -0.56 -31.80 23.16
CA GLY A 18 -1.31 -32.42 22.06
C GLY A 18 -2.76 -31.92 21.93
N ARG A 19 -3.47 -31.70 23.05
CA ARG A 19 -4.85 -31.19 23.06
C ARG A 19 -4.94 -29.73 22.65
N THR A 20 -4.00 -28.91 23.11
CA THR A 20 -3.91 -27.49 22.74
C THR A 20 -3.46 -27.31 21.28
N SER A 21 -2.55 -28.16 20.79
CA SER A 21 -2.17 -28.19 19.37
C SER A 21 -3.33 -28.63 18.48
N ALA A 22 -4.03 -29.71 18.83
CA ALA A 22 -5.22 -30.17 18.08
C ALA A 22 -6.36 -29.13 18.09
N GLY A 23 -6.60 -28.46 19.22
CA GLY A 23 -7.54 -27.35 19.30
C GLY A 23 -7.12 -26.17 18.42
N ARG A 24 -5.83 -25.85 18.39
CA ARG A 24 -5.27 -24.78 17.56
C ARG A 24 -5.36 -25.08 16.07
N THR A 25 -5.06 -26.31 15.64
CA THR A 25 -5.18 -26.73 14.24
C THR A 25 -6.63 -26.77 13.78
N LEU A 26 -7.57 -27.20 14.65
CA LEU A 26 -9.00 -27.14 14.38
C LEU A 26 -9.48 -25.68 14.22
N ALA A 27 -9.11 -24.80 15.15
CA ALA A 27 -9.45 -23.38 15.09
C ALA A 27 -8.90 -22.72 13.82
N LEU A 28 -7.65 -23.01 13.47
CA LEU A 28 -7.03 -22.52 12.23
C LEU A 28 -7.76 -23.03 10.97
N SER A 29 -8.15 -24.30 10.96
CA SER A 29 -8.88 -24.91 9.84
C SER A 29 -10.29 -24.32 9.69
N TRP A 30 -10.99 -24.11 10.81
CA TRP A 30 -12.28 -23.42 10.84
C TRP A 30 -12.16 -21.99 10.30
N ALA A 31 -11.16 -21.22 10.76
CA ALA A 31 -10.94 -19.85 10.31
C ALA A 31 -10.70 -19.75 8.80
N ARG A 32 -9.85 -20.63 8.25
CA ARG A 32 -9.60 -20.70 6.80
C ARG A 32 -10.87 -21.06 6.01
N SER A 33 -11.67 -22.00 6.51
CA SER A 33 -12.95 -22.33 5.89
C SER A 33 -13.92 -21.15 5.90
N ARG A 34 -13.99 -20.42 7.01
CA ARG A 34 -14.86 -19.25 7.15
C ARG A 34 -14.43 -18.09 6.24
N ILE A 35 -13.13 -17.83 6.13
CA ILE A 35 -12.56 -16.86 5.19
C ILE A 35 -12.90 -17.25 3.75
N LYS A 36 -12.71 -18.52 3.37
CA LYS A 36 -13.05 -19.01 2.02
C LYS A 36 -14.53 -18.77 1.69
N HIS A 37 -15.43 -19.06 2.63
CA HIS A 37 -16.85 -18.79 2.45
C HIS A 37 -17.12 -17.29 2.26
N ALA A 38 -16.53 -16.42 3.08
CA ALA A 38 -16.69 -14.98 2.96
C ALA A 38 -16.16 -14.44 1.62
N MET A 39 -15.02 -14.94 1.14
CA MET A 39 -14.47 -14.59 -0.18
C MET A 39 -15.38 -15.03 -1.32
N HIS A 40 -15.99 -16.22 -1.22
CA HIS A 40 -16.98 -16.67 -2.21
C HIS A 40 -18.19 -15.72 -2.25
N GLN A 41 -18.72 -15.33 -1.09
CA GLN A 41 -19.82 -14.37 -1.01
C GLN A 41 -19.44 -13.03 -1.65
N LEU A 42 -18.18 -12.58 -1.49
CA LEU A 42 -17.69 -11.35 -2.09
C LEU A 42 -17.70 -11.39 -3.63
N SER A 43 -17.46 -12.57 -4.21
CA SER A 43 -17.54 -12.77 -5.66
C SER A 43 -18.99 -12.89 -6.17
N THR A 44 -19.94 -13.21 -5.30
CA THR A 44 -21.35 -13.29 -5.64
C THR A 44 -21.94 -11.88 -5.79
N PRO A 45 -22.65 -11.56 -6.89
CA PRO A 45 -23.37 -10.30 -7.04
C PRO A 45 -24.31 -10.04 -5.86
N GLN A 46 -24.44 -8.79 -5.44
CA GLN A 46 -25.17 -8.42 -4.24
C GLN A 46 -26.65 -8.86 -4.26
N GLN A 47 -27.25 -8.94 -5.46
CA GLN A 47 -28.62 -9.40 -5.68
C GLN A 47 -28.83 -10.90 -5.39
N LEU A 48 -27.78 -11.70 -5.43
CA LEU A 48 -27.81 -13.15 -5.21
C LEU A 48 -27.27 -13.54 -3.84
N ARG A 49 -26.93 -12.55 -3.01
CA ARG A 49 -26.37 -12.75 -1.68
C ARG A 49 -27.50 -12.75 -0.64
N PRO A 50 -27.35 -13.48 0.48
CA PRO A 50 -28.28 -13.36 1.60
C PRO A 50 -28.49 -11.90 2.03
N GLU A 51 -29.74 -11.57 2.39
CA GLU A 51 -30.14 -10.23 2.81
C GLU A 51 -29.26 -9.67 3.93
N GLY A 52 -28.92 -8.37 3.84
CA GLY A 52 -28.12 -7.66 4.83
C GLY A 52 -26.60 -7.90 4.77
N LEU A 53 -26.10 -8.69 3.83
CA LEU A 53 -24.68 -9.03 3.75
C LEU A 53 -23.91 -8.09 2.80
N SER A 54 -23.39 -6.98 3.31
CA SER A 54 -22.62 -6.02 2.51
C SER A 54 -21.16 -6.45 2.28
N ASP A 55 -20.55 -5.91 1.23
CA ASP A 55 -19.13 -6.11 0.93
C ASP A 55 -18.22 -5.63 2.07
N THR A 56 -18.58 -4.53 2.73
CA THR A 56 -17.81 -3.97 3.84
C THR A 56 -17.78 -4.93 5.02
N THR A 57 -18.93 -5.52 5.37
CA THR A 57 -19.04 -6.52 6.45
C THR A 57 -18.23 -7.78 6.13
N LEU A 58 -18.24 -8.24 4.87
CA LEU A 58 -17.43 -9.39 4.45
C LEU A 58 -15.93 -9.09 4.54
N LYS A 59 -15.50 -7.93 4.04
CA LYS A 59 -14.09 -7.48 4.12
C LYS A 59 -13.63 -7.39 5.58
N GLN A 60 -14.42 -6.75 6.44
CA GLN A 60 -14.14 -6.66 7.88
C GLN A 60 -14.05 -8.04 8.54
N THR A 61 -14.94 -8.96 8.18
CA THR A 61 -14.90 -10.33 8.70
C THR A 61 -13.61 -11.05 8.30
N ILE A 62 -13.17 -10.90 7.04
CA ILE A 62 -11.94 -11.53 6.55
C ILE A 62 -10.72 -10.92 7.23
N THR A 63 -10.65 -9.59 7.34
CA THR A 63 -9.56 -8.90 8.05
C THR A 63 -9.49 -9.35 9.50
N ARG A 64 -10.64 -9.38 10.20
CA ARG A 64 -10.71 -9.79 11.62
C ARG A 64 -10.23 -11.22 11.81
N LEU A 65 -10.75 -12.18 11.04
CA LEU A 65 -10.31 -13.58 11.10
C LEU A 65 -8.83 -13.74 10.71
N GLY A 66 -8.36 -12.93 9.76
CA GLY A 66 -6.97 -12.85 9.35
C GLY A 66 -6.05 -12.43 10.48
N LEU A 67 -6.44 -11.39 11.23
CA LEU A 67 -5.66 -10.89 12.37
C LEU A 67 -5.75 -11.83 13.59
N GLU A 68 -6.95 -12.29 13.97
CA GLU A 68 -7.18 -13.16 15.13
C GLU A 68 -6.44 -14.50 15.01
N HIS A 69 -6.34 -15.07 13.79
CA HIS A 69 -5.71 -16.36 13.56
C HIS A 69 -4.33 -16.29 12.90
N ALA A 70 -3.75 -15.09 12.76
CA ALA A 70 -2.47 -14.87 12.08
C ALA A 70 -2.46 -15.55 10.68
N LEU A 71 -3.39 -15.14 9.82
CA LEU A 71 -3.51 -15.58 8.44
C LEU A 71 -3.27 -14.40 7.49
N VAL A 72 -2.48 -14.64 6.44
CA VAL A 72 -2.34 -13.71 5.31
C VAL A 72 -3.58 -13.86 4.42
N THR A 73 -4.19 -12.73 4.11
CA THR A 73 -5.35 -12.62 3.21
C THR A 73 -5.10 -11.48 2.23
N GLN A 74 -6.00 -11.23 1.28
CA GLN A 74 -5.85 -10.03 0.43
C GLN A 74 -5.97 -8.70 1.20
N TRP A 75 -6.43 -8.73 2.46
CA TRP A 75 -6.57 -7.53 3.33
C TRP A 75 -5.63 -7.54 4.54
N THR A 76 -4.75 -8.55 4.68
CA THR A 76 -3.83 -8.68 5.82
C THR A 76 -2.47 -9.17 5.33
N ALA A 77 -1.40 -8.56 5.83
CA ALA A 77 -0.02 -8.94 5.50
C ALA A 77 0.83 -8.99 6.78
N PHE A 78 1.86 -9.85 6.79
CA PHE A 78 2.86 -9.87 7.84
C PHE A 78 4.00 -8.92 7.52
N VAL A 79 4.20 -7.93 8.37
CA VAL A 79 5.34 -7.00 8.29
C VAL A 79 6.24 -7.27 9.47
N ALA A 80 7.46 -7.70 9.21
CA ALA A 80 8.50 -7.77 10.22
C ALA A 80 9.17 -6.39 10.30
N VAL A 81 9.07 -5.74 11.46
CA VAL A 81 9.75 -4.46 11.72
C VAL A 81 11.00 -4.75 12.54
N SER A 82 12.15 -4.31 12.05
CA SER A 82 13.39 -4.28 12.84
C SER A 82 13.52 -2.88 13.44
N GLU A 83 13.58 -2.81 14.76
CA GLU A 83 13.82 -1.55 15.46
C GLU A 83 15.30 -1.17 15.36
N ARG A 84 15.57 0.06 14.91
CA ARG A 84 16.90 0.66 14.99
C ARG A 84 16.82 1.90 15.86
N ILE A 85 17.28 1.77 17.10
CA ILE A 85 17.36 2.89 18.04
C ILE A 85 18.61 3.70 17.70
N TYR A 86 18.44 4.89 17.12
CA TYR A 86 19.56 5.78 16.76
C TYR A 86 20.12 6.55 17.97
N ASN A 87 19.29 6.84 18.97
CA ASN A 87 19.65 7.59 20.16
C ASN A 87 19.43 6.74 21.42
N LEU A 88 20.38 5.86 21.74
CA LEU A 88 20.30 4.95 22.90
C LEU A 88 20.31 5.70 24.24
N ASN A 89 20.86 6.92 24.28
CA ASN A 89 20.86 7.78 25.45
C ASN A 89 20.44 9.21 25.07
N PRO A 90 19.13 9.52 25.09
CA PRO A 90 18.64 10.84 24.70
C PRO A 90 19.12 11.95 25.65
N GLN A 91 19.54 11.63 26.88
CA GLN A 91 20.02 12.63 27.85
C GLN A 91 21.48 13.04 27.61
N ALA A 92 22.28 12.19 26.96
CA ALA A 92 23.67 12.49 26.60
C ALA A 92 23.83 12.94 25.14
N THR A 93 22.73 13.02 24.39
CA THR A 93 22.78 13.44 22.98
C THR A 93 22.74 14.97 22.91
N PRO A 94 23.81 15.64 22.41
CA PRO A 94 23.81 17.09 22.28
C PRO A 94 22.75 17.51 21.26
N THR A 95 21.96 18.53 21.58
CA THR A 95 21.03 19.14 20.62
C THR A 95 21.84 19.90 19.58
N LEU A 96 21.97 19.35 18.37
CA LEU A 96 22.59 20.08 17.26
C LEU A 96 21.59 21.09 16.67
N PRO A 97 22.03 22.31 16.32
CA PRO A 97 21.20 23.26 15.60
C PRO A 97 20.91 22.72 14.19
N VAL A 98 19.65 22.34 13.95
CA VAL A 98 19.19 21.95 12.62
C VAL A 98 18.98 23.22 11.80
N PRO A 99 19.64 23.38 10.64
CA PRO A 99 19.47 24.56 9.80
C PRO A 99 18.06 24.57 9.23
N LEU A 100 17.26 25.56 9.65
CA LEU A 100 15.95 25.83 9.09
C LEU A 100 16.08 26.89 7.99
N SER A 101 15.40 26.65 6.87
CA SER A 101 15.29 27.66 5.82
C SER A 101 14.24 28.69 6.21
N GLN A 102 14.56 29.97 6.04
CA GLN A 102 13.64 31.07 6.28
C GLN A 102 12.68 31.21 5.09
N VAL A 103 11.40 31.50 5.38
CA VAL A 103 10.41 31.82 4.34
C VAL A 103 10.71 33.22 3.80
N ALA A 104 10.71 33.38 2.48
CA ALA A 104 10.94 34.66 1.83
C ALA A 104 9.94 35.73 2.31
N GLY A 105 10.44 36.91 2.67
CA GLY A 105 9.62 38.04 3.12
C GLY A 105 9.22 38.02 4.61
N VAL A 106 9.55 36.96 5.36
CA VAL A 106 9.31 36.92 6.81
C VAL A 106 10.55 37.42 7.53
N SER A 107 10.42 38.43 8.39
CA SER A 107 11.56 38.96 9.16
C SER A 107 12.07 37.94 10.19
N GLU A 108 13.36 37.98 10.51
CA GLU A 108 13.99 37.07 11.49
C GLU A 108 13.33 37.12 12.88
N LEU A 109 12.72 38.26 13.25
CA LEU A 109 11.99 38.44 14.52
C LEU A 109 10.74 37.56 14.65
N ALA A 110 10.21 37.05 13.54
CA ALA A 110 9.09 36.11 13.56
C ALA A 110 9.52 34.72 14.04
N TYR A 111 10.81 34.40 13.92
CA TYR A 111 11.42 33.19 14.45
C TYR A 111 12.02 33.57 15.80
N GLY A 112 11.34 33.23 16.89
CA GLY A 112 11.80 33.54 18.26
C GLY A 112 13.26 33.14 18.49
N LYS A 113 13.91 33.75 19.50
CA LYS A 113 15.36 33.85 19.86
C LYS A 113 16.39 32.75 19.53
N ASN A 114 16.03 31.62 18.93
CA ASN A 114 16.90 30.51 18.56
C ASN A 114 17.63 30.71 17.22
N ALA A 115 17.32 31.76 16.44
CA ALA A 115 18.06 32.12 15.23
C ALA A 115 19.52 32.56 15.50
N ALA A 116 19.87 32.83 16.76
CA ALA A 116 21.17 33.32 17.20
C ALA A 116 22.32 32.30 17.09
N ASN A 117 22.05 31.02 16.80
CA ASN A 117 23.09 29.98 16.68
C ASN A 117 23.37 29.59 15.22
N ARG A 118 23.63 30.59 14.37
CA ARG A 118 24.12 30.37 13.01
C ARG A 118 25.65 30.48 13.00
N PRO A 119 26.41 29.50 12.46
CA PRO A 119 27.77 29.77 12.04
C PRO A 119 27.70 30.76 10.87
N VAL A 120 27.99 32.02 11.15
CA VAL A 120 28.22 33.03 10.12
C VAL A 120 29.49 32.64 9.38
N SER A 121 29.35 32.13 8.14
CA SER A 121 30.45 32.24 7.19
C SER A 121 30.61 33.72 6.89
N PRO A 122 31.77 34.35 7.17
CA PRO A 122 31.93 35.77 6.94
C PRO A 122 31.84 36.04 5.44
N ALA A 123 30.80 36.80 5.06
CA ALA A 123 30.75 37.46 3.78
C ALA A 123 31.97 38.36 3.66
N ALA A 124 32.81 38.11 2.65
CA ALA A 124 33.95 38.97 2.33
C ALA A 124 33.47 40.43 2.15
N PRO A 125 34.20 41.43 2.66
CA PRO A 125 33.78 42.82 2.53
C PRO A 125 33.85 43.26 1.06
N LEU A 126 32.72 43.76 0.57
CA LEU A 126 32.60 44.46 -0.71
C LEU A 126 33.41 45.77 -0.62
N GLN A 127 34.64 45.76 -1.17
CA GLN A 127 35.38 46.99 -1.47
C GLN A 127 34.82 47.64 -2.74
N ALA A 128 34.69 48.97 -2.68
CA ALA A 128 34.15 49.82 -3.73
C ALA A 128 35.00 49.80 -5.02
N ALA A 129 34.28 49.93 -6.15
CA ALA A 129 34.72 49.74 -7.53
C ALA A 129 35.85 50.67 -8.02
N PRO A 130 36.46 50.30 -9.17
CA PRO A 130 36.45 51.24 -10.30
C PRO A 130 35.72 50.68 -11.52
N LEU A 131 35.07 51.59 -12.24
CA LEU A 131 34.32 51.36 -13.48
C LEU A 131 35.26 50.86 -14.58
N GLN A 132 35.10 49.61 -15.00
CA GLN A 132 35.61 49.10 -16.28
C GLN A 132 34.45 48.54 -17.10
N ALA A 133 34.25 49.14 -18.27
CA ALA A 133 33.23 48.73 -19.23
C ALA A 133 33.64 47.42 -19.92
N ALA A 134 32.77 46.42 -19.89
CA ALA A 134 32.82 45.22 -20.73
C ALA A 134 31.38 44.67 -20.94
N PRO A 135 31.09 44.03 -22.10
CA PRO A 135 29.78 44.08 -22.74
C PRO A 135 28.74 43.11 -22.17
N LEU A 136 27.47 43.49 -22.35
CA LEU A 136 26.26 42.74 -22.00
C LEU A 136 26.22 41.35 -22.68
N GLN A 137 26.22 40.29 -21.89
CA GLN A 137 25.82 38.95 -22.32
C GLN A 137 24.43 38.63 -21.74
N LEU A 138 23.42 38.59 -22.61
CA LEU A 138 22.10 38.05 -22.29
C LEU A 138 22.21 36.54 -22.07
N ALA A 139 22.23 36.10 -20.81
CA ALA A 139 21.95 34.71 -20.47
C ALA A 139 20.47 34.59 -20.06
N GLN A 140 19.69 34.01 -20.98
CA GLN A 140 18.26 33.77 -20.86
C GLN A 140 17.96 32.76 -19.73
N ALA A 141 16.95 33.06 -18.92
CA ALA A 141 16.43 32.16 -17.90
C ALA A 141 15.78 30.92 -18.55
N PRO A 142 15.91 29.71 -17.97
CA PRO A 142 15.15 28.56 -18.43
C PRO A 142 13.69 28.70 -17.98
N THR A 143 12.81 29.03 -18.92
CA THR A 143 11.36 28.92 -18.75
C THR A 143 10.95 27.45 -18.69
N PRO A 144 9.99 27.06 -17.82
CA PRO A 144 9.41 25.73 -17.86
C PRO A 144 8.55 25.57 -19.13
N ASN A 145 8.94 24.63 -20.01
CA ASN A 145 8.16 24.24 -21.18
C ASN A 145 6.93 23.44 -20.72
N LEU A 146 5.77 24.11 -20.72
CA LEU A 146 4.45 23.49 -20.74
C LEU A 146 3.83 23.77 -22.12
N VAL A 147 3.07 22.79 -22.65
CA VAL A 147 2.43 22.69 -23.99
C VAL A 147 3.23 21.72 -24.89
N GLY A 148 2.70 20.61 -25.41
CA GLY A 148 1.32 20.23 -25.69
C GLY A 148 1.25 19.81 -27.17
N ASN A 149 1.65 18.57 -27.47
CA ASN A 149 1.40 17.88 -28.74
C ASN A 149 1.77 16.39 -28.57
N ALA A 150 0.93 15.64 -27.85
CA ALA A 150 1.01 14.19 -27.85
C ALA A 150 0.25 13.67 -29.08
N ALA A 151 0.96 13.49 -30.19
CA ALA A 151 0.46 12.63 -31.25
C ALA A 151 0.23 11.22 -30.65
N PRO A 152 -0.91 10.56 -30.92
CA PRO A 152 -1.21 9.27 -30.32
C PRO A 152 -0.15 8.24 -30.73
N GLU A 153 0.55 7.69 -29.75
CA GLU A 153 1.56 6.66 -29.96
C GLU A 153 0.94 5.42 -30.66
N PRO A 154 1.68 4.68 -31.50
CA PRO A 154 1.15 3.55 -32.28
C PRO A 154 0.46 2.47 -31.42
N ALA A 155 0.77 2.39 -30.13
CA ALA A 155 0.11 1.50 -29.18
C ALA A 155 -1.37 1.86 -28.89
N GLN A 156 -1.77 3.13 -29.01
CA GLN A 156 -3.16 3.56 -28.79
C GLN A 156 -4.08 3.12 -29.93
N TRP A 157 -3.55 3.03 -31.15
CA TRP A 157 -4.27 2.51 -32.32
C TRP A 157 -4.56 1.01 -32.20
N LEU A 158 -3.63 0.24 -31.63
CA LEU A 158 -3.84 -1.17 -31.31
C LEU A 158 -4.95 -1.36 -30.28
N GLY A 159 -5.01 -0.49 -29.25
CA GLY A 159 -6.08 -0.50 -28.26
C GLY A 159 -7.47 -0.25 -28.88
N LEU A 160 -7.58 0.76 -29.74
CA LEU A 160 -8.83 1.08 -30.45
C LEU A 160 -9.24 -0.03 -31.44
N GLY A 161 -8.28 -0.61 -32.17
CA GLY A 161 -8.55 -1.72 -33.09
C GLY A 161 -9.07 -2.96 -32.38
N LEU A 162 -8.49 -3.30 -31.22
CA LEU A 162 -8.92 -4.46 -30.43
C LEU A 162 -10.30 -4.26 -29.82
N LEU A 163 -10.60 -3.04 -29.34
CA LEU A 163 -11.90 -2.70 -28.76
C LEU A 163 -13.01 -2.72 -29.84
N GLY A 164 -12.70 -2.24 -31.05
CA GLY A 164 -13.60 -2.34 -32.20
C GLY A 164 -13.89 -3.79 -32.62
N ALA A 165 -12.86 -4.64 -32.67
CA ALA A 165 -13.03 -6.05 -33.01
C ALA A 165 -13.88 -6.81 -31.97
N LEU A 166 -13.70 -6.51 -30.69
CA LEU A 166 -14.45 -7.13 -29.59
C LEU A 166 -15.93 -6.70 -29.60
N LEU A 167 -16.21 -5.44 -29.93
CA LEU A 167 -17.57 -4.93 -30.10
C LEU A 167 -18.28 -5.62 -31.28
N LEU A 168 -17.59 -5.74 -32.43
CA LEU A 168 -18.13 -6.41 -33.61
C LEU A 168 -18.43 -7.89 -33.34
N PHE A 169 -17.53 -8.56 -32.61
CA PHE A 169 -17.69 -9.95 -32.21
C PHE A 169 -18.88 -10.14 -31.24
N ALA A 170 -19.08 -9.22 -30.30
CA ALA A 170 -20.20 -9.25 -29.38
C ALA A 170 -21.55 -9.04 -30.08
N LEU A 171 -21.60 -8.17 -31.10
CA LEU A 171 -22.79 -7.96 -31.92
C LEU A 171 -23.09 -9.17 -32.80
N ARG A 172 -22.08 -9.82 -33.38
CA ARG A 172 -22.24 -11.03 -34.19
C ARG A 172 -22.74 -12.24 -33.38
N ARG A 173 -22.51 -12.27 -32.07
CA ARG A 173 -23.02 -13.34 -31.18
C ARG A 173 -24.48 -13.19 -30.75
N ARG A 174 -25.12 -12.06 -31.06
CA ARG A 174 -26.53 -11.83 -30.74
C ARG A 174 -27.39 -12.10 -31.96
N GLU A 175 -27.54 -13.38 -32.32
CA GLU A 175 -28.69 -13.77 -33.14
C GLU A 175 -29.95 -13.83 -32.27
N PRO A 176 -31.09 -13.31 -32.73
CA PRO A 176 -32.32 -13.32 -31.97
C PRO A 176 -32.87 -14.76 -31.89
N ALA A 177 -33.08 -15.25 -30.67
CA ALA A 177 -33.88 -16.45 -30.44
C ALA A 177 -35.29 -16.22 -31.03
N SER A 178 -35.62 -16.96 -32.10
CA SER A 178 -36.97 -16.96 -32.67
C SER A 178 -37.97 -17.41 -31.61
N ILE A 179 -38.83 -16.48 -31.19
CA ILE A 179 -40.00 -16.73 -30.34
C ILE A 179 -40.97 -17.58 -31.16
N SER A 180 -41.06 -18.89 -30.87
CA SER A 180 -42.09 -19.76 -31.44
C SER A 180 -43.37 -19.63 -30.61
N SER A 181 -44.36 -18.98 -31.21
CA SER A 181 -45.73 -18.87 -30.73
C SER A 181 -46.45 -20.21 -30.84
N GLY A 182 -46.64 -20.91 -29.72
CA GLY A 182 -47.44 -22.13 -29.61
C GLY A 182 -48.82 -21.86 -29.03
N ARG A 183 -49.78 -21.52 -29.90
CA ARG A 183 -51.22 -21.40 -29.61
C ARG A 183 -51.92 -22.74 -29.87
N ARG A 184 -52.47 -23.38 -28.84
CA ARG A 184 -53.53 -24.42 -28.85
C ARG A 184 -54.25 -24.30 -27.50
N ALA A 185 -55.50 -23.89 -27.33
CA ALA A 185 -56.76 -24.28 -27.96
C ALA A 185 -56.90 -25.82 -28.02
N VAL A 186 -57.44 -26.44 -26.97
CA VAL A 186 -58.85 -26.85 -26.80
C VAL A 186 -59.13 -26.96 -25.30
#